data_AF-A0A3N5YRH4-F1
#
_entry.id   AF-A0A3N5YRH4-F1
#
_cell.length_a   1.000
_cell.length_b   1.000
_cell.length_c   1.000
_cell.angle_alpha   90.00
_cell.angle_beta   90.00
_cell.angle_gamma   90.00
#
_symmetry.space_group_name_H-M   'P 1'
#
loop_
_entity.id
_entity.type
_entity.pdbx_description
1 polymer ?
#
loop_
_entity_poly.entity_id
_entity_poly.type
_entity_poly.pdbx_seq_one_letter_code
_entity_poly.pdbx_strand_id
1 'polypeptide(L)'
;MRNWFSYVLAANLLALIGATCAAESIPDTGLAGRPAQRTGLLTDRLNKKQLQVWRAMEQVVGAKDAAGQPLYPSLHELYVWAQTSGFSISIEMPQPDSISPYEAAECVLAQTPSGMMPGLTIRIYVGVIDKARVERTESRANDFIPFLGLSGVARYCETLAHELTHARQCFTDPAYVQMLKEQASLNTQFLEMVHRKAKDDPTRQKKLELQHRLSELAKRIEASAIDAEKQVWRELTSSPMI
;
A
#
# COMPACT_ATOMS: atom_id res chain seq x y z
N MET A 1 -2.57 -23.28 30.63
CA MET A 1 -2.08 -23.33 29.24
C MET A 1 -2.95 -22.40 28.40
N ARG A 2 -2.46 -21.19 28.12
CA ARG A 2 -3.21 -20.13 27.41
C ARG A 2 -2.68 -20.06 25.98
N ASN A 3 -3.52 -20.49 25.03
CA ASN A 3 -3.21 -20.51 23.60
C ASN A 3 -3.06 -19.08 23.06
N TRP A 4 -1.87 -18.77 22.59
CA TRP A 4 -1.54 -17.61 21.75
C TRP A 4 -1.72 -18.04 20.29
N PHE A 5 -2.77 -17.59 19.62
CA PHE A 5 -2.89 -17.71 18.17
C PHE A 5 -2.42 -16.40 17.53
N SER A 6 -1.29 -16.50 16.83
CA SER A 6 -0.68 -15.44 16.01
C SER A 6 -1.64 -14.97 14.92
N TYR A 7 -2.19 -13.77 15.09
CA TYR A 7 -2.91 -13.05 14.05
C TYR A 7 -1.93 -12.22 13.22
N VAL A 8 -1.42 -12.79 12.13
CA VAL A 8 -0.88 -12.01 10.99
C VAL A 8 -1.70 -12.27 9.72
N LEU A 9 -2.86 -12.93 9.86
CA LEU A 9 -3.77 -13.23 8.74
C LEU A 9 -5.26 -12.99 9.06
N ALA A 10 -5.56 -12.17 10.07
CA ALA A 10 -6.89 -11.54 10.19
C ALA A 10 -6.96 -10.16 9.55
N ALA A 11 -6.05 -9.83 8.64
CA ALA A 11 -6.20 -8.66 7.78
C ALA A 11 -7.37 -8.82 6.79
N ASN A 12 -7.89 -10.02 6.56
CA ASN A 12 -8.93 -10.26 5.54
C ASN A 12 -10.39 -10.15 6.00
N LEU A 13 -10.68 -9.67 7.22
CA LEU A 13 -12.09 -9.44 7.59
C LEU A 13 -12.39 -8.20 8.43
N LEU A 14 -11.38 -7.52 9.00
CA LEU A 14 -11.59 -6.31 9.82
C LEU A 14 -10.52 -5.21 9.66
N ALA A 15 -9.46 -5.42 8.86
CA ALA A 15 -8.72 -4.28 8.35
C ALA A 15 -9.53 -3.74 7.16
N LEU A 16 -10.37 -2.73 7.44
CA LEU A 16 -10.81 -1.84 6.38
C LEU A 16 -9.53 -1.27 5.76
N ILE A 17 -9.06 -1.82 4.65
CA ILE A 17 -8.23 -1.07 3.70
C ILE A 17 -9.18 -0.03 3.12
N GLY A 18 -9.44 1.00 3.91
CA GLY A 18 -9.93 2.25 3.41
C GLY A 18 -8.69 3.03 3.06
N ALA A 19 -8.45 3.24 1.77
CA ALA A 19 -7.97 4.56 1.36
C ALA A 19 -9.01 5.57 1.88
N THR A 20 -8.89 5.97 3.16
CA THR A 20 -9.71 7.03 3.72
C THR A 20 -9.20 8.31 3.09
N CYS A 21 -9.90 8.77 2.05
CA CYS A 21 -9.83 10.14 1.59
C CYS A 21 -10.36 11.06 2.70
N ALA A 22 -9.56 11.26 3.74
CA ALA A 22 -9.81 12.30 4.73
C ALA A 22 -9.58 13.66 4.04
N ALA A 23 -10.63 14.46 3.99
CA ALA A 23 -10.60 15.81 3.44
C ALA A 23 -9.94 16.76 4.44
N GLU A 24 -8.64 17.00 4.25
CA GLU A 24 -7.97 18.12 4.92
C GLU A 24 -8.10 19.36 4.04
N SER A 25 -8.90 20.33 4.50
CA SER A 25 -9.12 21.58 3.81
C SER A 25 -7.88 22.47 3.92
N ILE A 26 -7.19 22.70 2.81
CA ILE A 26 -6.09 23.66 2.71
C ILE A 26 -6.65 25.02 2.26
N PRO A 27 -6.28 26.14 2.91
CA PRO A 27 -6.73 27.47 2.50
C PRO A 27 -6.19 27.88 1.13
N ASP A 28 -7.08 28.48 0.34
CA ASP A 28 -6.84 28.94 -1.03
C ASP A 28 -5.97 30.22 -1.03
N THR A 29 -4.71 30.10 -1.43
CA THR A 29 -3.80 31.24 -1.62
C THR A 29 -3.37 31.36 -3.08
N GLY A 30 -4.00 32.32 -3.76
CA GLY A 30 -3.39 33.24 -4.74
C GLY A 30 -2.52 32.66 -5.87
N LEU A 31 -3.04 32.71 -7.09
CA LEU A 31 -2.34 32.45 -8.36
C LEU A 31 -1.24 33.49 -8.63
N ALA A 32 -0.05 33.28 -8.07
CA ALA A 32 1.18 33.96 -8.50
C ALA A 32 2.27 32.92 -8.78
N GLY A 33 2.68 32.81 -10.04
CA GLY A 33 3.82 32.00 -10.52
C GLY A 33 3.72 30.53 -10.14
N ARG A 34 2.99 29.71 -10.93
CA ARG A 34 2.84 28.28 -10.67
C ARG A 34 4.24 27.63 -10.59
N PRO A 35 4.73 27.23 -9.41
CA PRO A 35 6.03 26.57 -9.32
C PRO A 35 5.97 25.31 -10.17
N ALA A 36 7.05 25.03 -10.91
CA ALA A 36 7.14 23.81 -11.70
C ALA A 36 6.82 22.61 -10.80
N GLN A 37 5.71 21.93 -11.09
CA GLN A 37 5.25 20.81 -10.29
C GLN A 37 6.29 19.70 -10.38
N ARG A 38 6.90 19.35 -9.24
CA ARG A 38 7.88 18.25 -9.18
C ARG A 38 7.15 16.94 -9.42
N THR A 39 7.67 16.14 -10.35
CA THR A 39 7.12 14.83 -10.71
C THR A 39 8.09 13.71 -10.29
N GLY A 40 7.60 12.47 -10.30
CA GLY A 40 8.32 11.29 -9.84
C GLY A 40 8.10 10.99 -8.36
N LEU A 41 9.02 10.22 -7.79
CA LEU A 41 9.07 9.90 -6.36
C LEU A 41 9.66 11.07 -5.58
N LEU A 42 8.89 11.62 -4.64
CA LEU A 42 9.23 12.79 -3.84
C LEU A 42 9.52 12.36 -2.40
N THR A 43 10.73 12.63 -1.92
CA THR A 43 11.23 12.21 -0.59
C THR A 43 11.45 13.39 0.35
N ASP A 44 10.90 14.56 0.04
CA ASP A 44 11.00 15.79 0.84
C ASP A 44 10.40 15.66 2.24
N ARG A 45 9.52 14.68 2.45
CA ARG A 45 8.88 14.38 3.75
C ARG A 45 9.66 13.41 4.62
N LEU A 46 10.82 12.92 4.15
CA LEU A 46 11.65 11.99 4.91
C LEU A 46 12.68 12.73 5.76
N ASN A 47 12.75 12.40 7.04
CA ASN A 47 13.84 12.83 7.91
C ASN A 47 15.14 12.08 7.57
N LYS A 48 16.27 12.50 8.17
CA LYS A 48 17.59 11.93 7.88
C LYS A 48 17.66 10.40 8.03
N LYS A 49 17.01 9.81 9.04
CA LYS A 49 17.01 8.36 9.26
C LYS A 49 16.17 7.64 8.21
N GLN A 50 14.97 8.17 7.92
CA GLN A 50 14.08 7.62 6.90
C GLN A 50 14.71 7.71 5.50
N LEU A 51 15.43 8.80 5.22
CA LEU A 51 16.16 8.95 3.96
C LEU A 51 17.27 7.89 3.82
N GLN A 52 17.95 7.50 4.90
CA GLN A 52 18.91 6.39 4.86
C GLN A 52 18.23 5.06 4.50
N VAL A 53 17.07 4.77 5.09
CA VAL A 53 16.27 3.59 4.72
C VAL A 53 15.88 3.65 3.24
N TRP A 54 15.39 4.79 2.78
CA TRP A 54 15.03 5.00 1.37
C TRP A 54 16.23 4.79 0.43
N ARG A 55 17.40 5.34 0.74
CA ARG A 55 18.62 5.12 -0.07
C ARG A 55 19.01 3.64 -0.12
N ALA A 56 18.85 2.90 0.98
CA ALA A 56 19.09 1.46 0.97
C ALA A 56 18.09 0.72 0.06
N MET A 57 16.81 1.12 0.06
CA MET A 57 15.82 0.58 -0.87
C MET A 57 16.18 0.89 -2.33
N GLU A 58 16.59 2.13 -2.64
CA GLU A 58 17.06 2.50 -3.99
C GLU A 58 18.27 1.69 -4.45
N GLN A 59 19.19 1.37 -3.54
CA GLN A 59 20.33 0.49 -3.85
C GLN A 59 19.87 -0.91 -4.23
N VAL A 60 18.90 -1.49 -3.51
CA VAL A 60 18.30 -2.79 -3.85
C VAL A 60 17.62 -2.70 -5.23
N VAL A 61 16.75 -1.71 -5.43
CA VAL A 61 16.02 -1.51 -6.71
C VAL A 61 16.99 -1.35 -7.90
N GLY A 62 18.05 -0.58 -7.70
CA GLY A 62 19.06 -0.27 -8.72
C GLY A 62 20.16 -1.33 -8.87
N ALA A 63 20.11 -2.42 -8.10
CA ALA A 63 21.11 -3.47 -8.14
C ALA A 63 21.13 -4.17 -9.50
N LYS A 64 22.33 -4.45 -10.01
CA LYS A 64 22.55 -5.05 -11.33
C LYS A 64 23.47 -6.26 -11.25
N ASP A 65 23.29 -7.22 -12.15
CA ASP A 65 24.20 -8.34 -12.34
C ASP A 65 25.47 -7.93 -13.11
N ALA A 66 26.37 -8.90 -13.35
CA ALA A 66 27.60 -8.68 -14.11
C ALA A 66 27.35 -8.29 -15.58
N ALA A 67 26.17 -8.57 -16.13
CA ALA A 67 25.76 -8.17 -17.48
C ALA A 67 25.08 -6.79 -17.50
N GLY A 68 24.97 -6.11 -16.35
CA GLY A 68 24.33 -4.81 -16.21
C GLY A 68 22.79 -4.86 -16.23
N GLN A 69 22.20 -6.04 -16.13
CA GLN A 69 20.75 -6.22 -16.05
C GLN A 69 20.26 -6.04 -14.61
N PRO A 70 19.06 -5.48 -14.37
CA PRO A 70 18.51 -5.38 -13.02
C PRO A 70 18.40 -6.75 -12.35
N LEU A 71 18.86 -6.87 -11.10
CA LEU A 71 18.71 -8.10 -10.31
C LEU A 71 17.25 -8.39 -9.93
N TYR A 72 16.44 -7.35 -9.83
CA TYR A 72 15.01 -7.43 -9.49
C TYR A 72 14.20 -6.70 -10.58
N PRO A 73 14.01 -7.31 -11.77
CA PRO A 73 13.42 -6.63 -12.92
C PRO A 73 12.04 -6.05 -12.66
N SER A 74 11.17 -6.76 -11.96
CA SER A 74 9.79 -6.30 -11.72
C SER A 74 9.77 -5.11 -10.77
N LEU A 75 10.58 -5.17 -9.71
CA LEU A 75 10.74 -4.05 -8.77
C LEU A 75 11.35 -2.82 -9.46
N HIS A 76 12.36 -3.02 -10.29
CA HIS A 76 13.01 -1.96 -11.05
C HIS A 76 12.04 -1.32 -12.06
N GLU A 77 11.22 -2.08 -12.76
CA GLU A 77 10.22 -1.54 -13.69
C GLU A 77 9.22 -0.63 -12.97
N LEU A 78 8.62 -1.10 -11.87
CA LEU A 78 7.67 -0.32 -11.07
C LEU A 78 8.30 0.98 -10.57
N TYR A 79 9.52 0.90 -10.07
CA TYR A 79 10.25 2.07 -9.58
C TYR A 79 10.55 3.08 -10.69
N VAL A 80 11.08 2.62 -11.83
CA VAL A 80 11.38 3.49 -12.98
C VAL A 80 10.10 4.13 -13.51
N TRP A 81 9.02 3.36 -13.66
CA TRP A 81 7.71 3.90 -14.02
C TRP A 81 7.31 5.02 -13.06
N ALA A 82 7.38 4.80 -11.74
CA ALA A 82 6.98 5.79 -10.75
C ALA A 82 7.83 7.06 -10.86
N GLN A 83 9.14 6.91 -11.07
CA GLN A 83 10.08 8.01 -11.23
C GLN A 83 9.84 8.84 -12.51
N THR A 84 9.42 8.20 -13.61
CA THR A 84 9.29 8.86 -14.93
C THR A 84 7.86 9.11 -15.39
N SER A 85 6.85 8.71 -14.60
CA SER A 85 5.43 8.75 -14.97
C SER A 85 4.85 10.16 -15.19
N GLY A 86 5.52 11.20 -14.71
CA GLY A 86 4.99 12.57 -14.71
C GLY A 86 3.98 12.85 -13.59
N PHE A 87 3.64 11.86 -12.75
CA PHE A 87 2.82 12.04 -11.55
C PHE A 87 3.68 12.42 -10.34
N SER A 88 3.09 13.09 -9.36
CA SER A 88 3.76 13.41 -8.08
C SER A 88 3.41 12.33 -7.05
N ILE A 89 4.38 11.50 -6.68
CA ILE A 89 4.22 10.42 -5.69
C ILE A 89 5.10 10.73 -4.47
N SER A 90 4.50 11.19 -3.38
CA SER A 90 5.22 11.50 -2.14
C SER A 90 5.46 10.23 -1.32
N ILE A 91 6.65 10.10 -0.75
CA ILE A 91 7.02 8.98 0.13
C ILE A 91 7.08 9.49 1.58
N GLU A 92 6.40 8.77 2.46
CA GLU A 92 6.42 8.99 3.90
C GLU A 92 6.76 7.69 4.64
N MET A 93 7.39 7.81 5.80
CA MET A 93 7.67 6.68 6.68
C MET A 93 7.26 7.00 8.12
N PRO A 94 5.95 7.12 8.41
CA PRO A 94 5.48 7.64 9.69
C PRO A 94 6.07 6.88 10.90
N GLN A 95 6.29 7.60 12.00
CA GLN A 95 6.63 6.96 13.28
C GLN A 95 5.41 6.22 13.83
N PRO A 96 5.60 5.13 14.57
CA PRO A 96 4.52 4.26 15.05
C PRO A 96 3.54 4.91 16.03
N ASP A 97 3.79 6.14 16.49
CA ASP A 97 3.01 6.80 17.53
C ASP A 97 1.61 7.24 17.08
N SER A 98 1.28 7.14 15.77
CA SER A 98 0.07 7.75 15.22
C SER A 98 -0.88 6.88 14.40
N ILE A 99 -0.58 5.62 14.04
CA ILE A 99 -1.44 4.84 13.10
C ILE A 99 -1.58 3.36 13.49
N SER A 100 -2.73 2.78 13.11
CA SER A 100 -3.19 1.39 13.27
C SER A 100 -2.04 0.36 13.18
N PRO A 101 -1.87 -0.52 14.19
CA PRO A 101 -0.70 -1.41 14.29
C PRO A 101 -0.69 -2.57 13.29
N TYR A 102 -1.54 -2.55 12.25
CA TYR A 102 -1.84 -3.72 11.42
C TYR A 102 -1.52 -3.56 9.92
N GLU A 103 -1.15 -2.35 9.47
CA GLU A 103 -0.88 -2.09 8.05
C GLU A 103 0.61 -1.83 7.82
N ALA A 104 1.18 -2.52 6.83
CA ALA A 104 2.59 -2.38 6.46
C ALA A 104 2.86 -1.12 5.63
N ALA A 105 1.88 -0.72 4.82
CA ALA A 105 1.87 0.52 4.07
C ALA A 105 0.43 0.91 3.65
N GLU A 106 0.28 2.12 3.11
CA GLU A 106 -0.95 2.56 2.45
C GLU A 106 -0.67 3.57 1.32
N CYS A 107 -1.56 3.61 0.32
CA CYS A 107 -1.66 4.64 -0.70
C CYS A 107 -2.79 5.64 -0.39
N VAL A 108 -2.43 6.92 -0.27
CA VAL A 108 -3.37 8.01 0.01
C VAL A 108 -3.40 9.00 -1.16
N LEU A 109 -4.57 9.17 -1.78
CA LEU A 109 -4.77 10.20 -2.78
C LEU A 109 -4.92 11.56 -2.11
N ALA A 110 -4.07 12.52 -2.52
CA ALA A 110 -4.19 13.90 -2.10
C ALA A 110 -5.44 14.53 -2.71
N GLN A 111 -6.18 15.27 -1.90
CA GLN A 111 -7.22 16.14 -2.42
C GLN A 111 -6.57 17.31 -3.12
N THR A 112 -6.89 17.49 -4.40
CA THR A 112 -6.46 18.64 -5.17
C THR A 112 -7.65 19.52 -5.53
N PRO A 113 -7.46 20.84 -5.60
CA PRO A 113 -8.45 21.73 -6.20
C PRO A 113 -8.86 21.24 -7.60
N SER A 114 -10.12 21.46 -7.95
CA SER A 114 -10.69 21.02 -9.23
C SER A 114 -9.79 21.41 -10.41
N GLY A 115 -9.42 20.43 -11.24
CA GLY A 115 -8.57 20.62 -12.42
C GLY A 115 -7.07 20.43 -12.21
N MET A 116 -6.60 20.10 -11.00
CA MET A 116 -5.21 19.66 -10.76
C MET A 116 -5.13 18.14 -10.64
N MET A 117 -4.11 17.55 -11.27
CA MET A 117 -3.83 16.12 -11.13
C MET A 117 -3.60 15.81 -9.64
N PRO A 118 -4.36 14.87 -9.04
CA PRO A 118 -4.18 14.51 -7.65
C PRO A 118 -2.76 13.96 -7.45
N GLY A 119 -2.06 14.45 -6.44
CA GLY A 119 -0.86 13.78 -5.95
C GLY A 119 -1.25 12.47 -5.24
N LEU A 120 -0.31 11.54 -5.13
CA LEU A 120 -0.48 10.34 -4.31
C LEU A 120 0.63 10.30 -3.27
N THR A 121 0.31 9.84 -2.06
CA THR A 121 1.29 9.63 -0.99
C THR A 121 1.33 8.15 -0.66
N ILE A 122 2.52 7.54 -0.67
CA ILE A 122 2.76 6.19 -0.17
C ILE A 122 3.38 6.32 1.22
N ARG A 123 2.73 5.73 2.22
CA ARG A 123 3.23 5.68 3.59
C ARG A 123 3.71 4.27 3.88
N ILE A 124 4.98 4.11 4.26
CA ILE A 124 5.59 2.82 4.60
C ILE A 124 5.85 2.77 6.11
N TYR A 125 5.18 1.85 6.80
CA TYR A 125 5.28 1.68 8.24
C TYR A 125 6.43 0.72 8.60
N VAL A 126 7.67 1.20 8.47
CA VAL A 126 8.89 0.40 8.71
C VAL A 126 8.87 -0.35 10.05
N GLY A 127 8.37 0.29 11.11
CA GLY A 127 8.26 -0.33 12.43
C GLY A 127 7.22 -1.46 12.53
N VAL A 128 6.19 -1.44 11.68
CA VAL A 128 5.21 -2.54 11.55
C VAL A 128 5.84 -3.68 10.75
N ILE A 129 6.50 -3.38 9.63
CA ILE A 129 7.17 -4.36 8.77
C ILE A 129 8.28 -5.11 9.53
N ASP A 130 9.07 -4.41 10.32
CA ASP A 130 10.14 -5.00 11.14
C ASP A 130 9.59 -5.98 12.19
N LYS A 131 8.41 -5.67 12.75
CA LYS A 131 7.75 -6.50 13.77
C LYS A 131 6.88 -7.62 13.20
N ALA A 132 6.65 -7.62 11.88
CA ALA A 132 5.81 -8.62 11.23
C ALA A 132 6.41 -10.03 11.42
N ARG A 133 5.64 -10.88 12.10
CA ARG A 133 5.97 -12.29 12.31
C ARG A 133 5.54 -13.09 11.09
N VAL A 134 6.47 -13.82 10.50
CA VAL A 134 6.24 -14.67 9.34
C VAL A 134 6.39 -16.12 9.77
N GLU A 135 5.28 -16.83 9.91
CA GLU A 135 5.25 -18.24 10.29
C GLU A 135 4.89 -19.09 9.07
N ARG A 136 5.71 -20.11 8.76
CA ARG A 136 5.33 -21.14 7.78
C ARG A 136 4.35 -22.09 8.42
N THR A 137 3.13 -22.12 7.92
CA THR A 137 2.18 -23.19 8.23
C THR A 137 2.31 -24.31 7.20
N GLU A 138 2.31 -25.57 7.63
CA GLU A 138 2.47 -26.75 6.75
C GLU A 138 1.46 -26.78 5.58
N SER A 139 0.27 -26.19 5.76
CA SER A 139 -0.77 -26.07 4.73
C SER A 139 -0.48 -25.06 3.61
N ARG A 140 0.62 -24.29 3.69
CA ARG A 140 0.97 -23.20 2.75
C ARG A 140 2.41 -23.30 2.24
N ALA A 141 3.03 -24.49 2.32
CA ALA A 141 4.46 -24.65 2.05
C ALA A 141 4.91 -24.16 0.64
N ASN A 142 3.99 -24.09 -0.32
CA ASN A 142 4.26 -23.64 -1.69
C ASN A 142 3.52 -22.33 -2.08
N ASP A 143 2.81 -21.72 -1.14
CA ASP A 143 2.07 -20.49 -1.40
C ASP A 143 2.95 -19.25 -1.15
N PHE A 144 2.60 -18.15 -1.81
CA PHE A 144 3.18 -16.85 -1.52
C PHE A 144 2.80 -16.43 -0.10
N ILE A 145 3.81 -16.14 0.73
CA ILE A 145 3.66 -15.62 2.08
C ILE A 145 4.49 -14.34 2.15
N PRO A 146 3.85 -13.15 2.30
CA PRO A 146 4.56 -11.89 2.39
C PRO A 146 5.71 -11.95 3.41
N PHE A 147 6.83 -11.33 3.06
CA PHE A 147 8.06 -11.26 3.86
C PHE A 147 8.77 -12.60 4.15
N LEU A 148 8.26 -13.74 3.68
CA LEU A 148 8.87 -15.04 3.98
C LEU A 148 10.26 -15.14 3.37
N GLY A 149 11.27 -15.42 4.19
CA GLY A 149 12.66 -15.51 3.73
C GLY A 149 13.31 -14.15 3.46
N LEU A 150 12.59 -13.05 3.71
CA LEU A 150 13.09 -11.68 3.56
C LEU A 150 13.38 -11.05 4.92
N SER A 151 14.38 -10.18 4.95
CA SER A 151 14.77 -9.42 6.15
C SER A 151 15.10 -7.97 5.81
N GLY A 152 14.85 -7.06 6.76
CA GLY A 152 15.22 -5.65 6.66
C GLY A 152 14.72 -5.01 5.37
N VAL A 153 15.64 -4.43 4.59
CA VAL A 153 15.34 -3.63 3.39
C VAL A 153 14.54 -4.40 2.34
N ALA A 154 14.74 -5.71 2.19
CA ALA A 154 13.96 -6.51 1.23
C ALA A 154 12.46 -6.45 1.52
N ARG A 155 12.06 -6.49 2.80
CA ARG A 155 10.64 -6.40 3.18
C ARG A 155 10.05 -5.04 2.82
N TYR A 156 10.84 -3.97 2.96
CA TYR A 156 10.43 -2.63 2.53
C TYR A 156 10.27 -2.56 1.02
N CYS A 157 11.16 -3.20 0.26
CA CYS A 157 11.08 -3.25 -1.21
C CYS A 157 9.89 -4.07 -1.71
N GLU A 158 9.59 -5.21 -1.08
CA GLU A 158 8.37 -5.99 -1.36
C GLU A 158 7.12 -5.13 -1.11
N THR A 159 7.04 -4.48 0.06
CA THR A 159 5.93 -3.58 0.40
C THR A 159 5.82 -2.40 -0.59
N LEU A 160 6.95 -1.79 -0.97
CA LEU A 160 6.96 -0.70 -1.95
C LEU A 160 6.43 -1.17 -3.31
N ALA A 161 6.77 -2.36 -3.78
CA ALA A 161 6.27 -2.89 -5.05
C ALA A 161 4.74 -3.04 -5.05
N HIS A 162 4.17 -3.50 -3.93
CA HIS A 162 2.74 -3.59 -3.72
C HIS A 162 2.08 -2.21 -3.88
N GLU A 163 2.56 -1.20 -3.14
CA GLU A 163 1.99 0.16 -3.19
C GLU A 163 2.23 0.88 -4.51
N LEU A 164 3.38 0.67 -5.17
CA LEU A 164 3.63 1.23 -6.51
C LEU A 164 2.66 0.67 -7.56
N THR A 165 2.20 -0.57 -7.39
CA THR A 165 1.19 -1.16 -8.27
C THR A 165 -0.16 -0.48 -8.08
N HIS A 166 -0.58 -0.25 -6.83
CA HIS A 166 -1.77 0.54 -6.51
C HIS A 166 -1.69 1.95 -7.07
N ALA A 167 -0.53 2.62 -6.90
CA ALA A 167 -0.29 3.94 -7.46
C ALA A 167 -0.43 3.95 -8.99
N ARG A 168 0.17 2.97 -9.68
CA ARG A 168 0.06 2.81 -11.13
C ARG A 168 -1.37 2.67 -11.59
N GLN A 169 -2.11 1.73 -11.00
CA GLN A 169 -3.53 1.52 -11.35
C GLN A 169 -4.36 2.78 -11.08
N CYS A 170 -4.11 3.47 -9.96
CA CYS A 170 -4.82 4.70 -9.66
C CYS A 170 -4.62 5.80 -10.70
N PHE A 171 -3.44 5.90 -11.30
CA PHE A 171 -3.16 6.91 -12.32
C PHE A 171 -3.50 6.48 -13.74
N THR A 172 -3.49 5.19 -14.05
CA THR A 172 -3.63 4.68 -15.42
C THR A 172 -4.92 3.93 -15.70
N ASP A 173 -5.68 3.54 -14.68
CA ASP A 173 -6.90 2.75 -14.81
C ASP A 173 -8.12 3.47 -14.17
N PRO A 174 -8.98 4.11 -14.99
CA PRO A 174 -10.20 4.73 -14.51
C PRO A 174 -11.18 3.76 -13.82
N ALA A 175 -11.19 2.48 -14.22
CA ALA A 175 -12.05 1.47 -13.60
C ALA A 175 -11.57 1.16 -12.18
N TYR A 176 -10.26 1.13 -11.95
CA TYR A 176 -9.67 1.01 -10.62
C TYR A 176 -10.08 2.17 -9.70
N VAL A 177 -10.01 3.41 -10.18
CA VAL A 177 -10.47 4.59 -9.42
C VAL A 177 -11.97 4.49 -9.08
N GLN A 178 -12.79 3.95 -9.99
CA GLN A 178 -14.20 3.72 -9.73
C GLN A 178 -14.42 2.65 -8.64
N MET A 179 -13.61 1.59 -8.62
CA MET A 179 -13.64 0.58 -7.56
C MET A 179 -13.28 1.19 -6.20
N LEU A 180 -12.25 2.04 -6.11
CA LEU A 180 -11.90 2.73 -4.86
C LEU A 180 -13.05 3.62 -4.35
N LYS A 181 -13.73 4.34 -5.25
CA LYS A 181 -14.92 5.14 -4.90
C LYS A 181 -16.08 4.28 -4.41
N GLU A 182 -16.33 3.14 -5.06
CA GLU A 182 -17.35 2.19 -4.60
C GLU A 182 -17.00 1.63 -3.22
N GLN A 183 -15.74 1.25 -2.99
CA GLN A 183 -15.27 0.74 -1.71
C GLN A 183 -15.46 1.77 -0.59
N ALA A 184 -15.09 3.03 -0.83
CA ALA A 184 -15.30 4.12 0.12
C ALA A 184 -16.79 4.31 0.45
N SER A 185 -17.66 4.28 -0.55
CA SER A 185 -19.11 4.38 -0.37
C SER A 185 -19.68 3.20 0.44
N LEU A 186 -19.26 1.98 0.14
CA LEU A 186 -19.69 0.78 0.87
C LEU A 186 -19.18 0.76 2.31
N ASN A 187 -17.95 1.22 2.55
CA ASN A 187 -17.40 1.37 3.90
C ASN A 187 -18.22 2.37 4.73
N THR A 188 -18.56 3.53 4.18
CA THR A 188 -19.44 4.50 4.85
C THR A 188 -20.79 3.88 5.24
N GLN A 189 -21.44 3.19 4.30
CA GLN A 189 -22.71 2.49 4.57
C GLN A 189 -22.56 1.41 5.65
N PHE A 190 -21.47 0.62 5.59
CA PHE A 190 -21.20 -0.42 6.57
C PHE A 190 -20.95 0.16 7.97
N LEU A 191 -20.18 1.24 8.10
CA LEU A 191 -19.91 1.92 9.36
C LEU A 191 -21.18 2.53 9.97
N GLU A 192 -22.02 3.17 9.15
CA GLU A 192 -23.34 3.65 9.58
C GLU A 192 -24.21 2.52 10.16
N MET A 193 -24.12 1.32 9.59
CA MET A 193 -24.81 0.13 10.10
C MET A 193 -24.20 -0.45 11.36
N VAL A 194 -22.86 -0.44 11.50
CA VAL A 194 -22.18 -0.93 12.72
C VAL A 194 -22.55 -0.08 13.94
N HIS A 195 -22.72 1.24 13.76
CA HIS A 195 -23.15 2.13 14.84
C HIS A 195 -24.62 1.98 15.24
N ARG A 196 -25.44 1.34 14.40
CA ARG A 196 -26.83 1.01 14.74
C ARG A 196 -26.87 -0.37 15.41
N LYS A 197 -27.43 -0.47 16.62
CA LYS A 197 -27.69 -1.78 17.25
C LYS A 197 -28.67 -2.56 16.34
N ALA A 198 -28.19 -3.59 15.65
CA ALA A 198 -29.05 -4.46 14.85
C ALA A 198 -30.03 -5.17 15.80
N LYS A 199 -31.30 -4.77 15.74
CA LYS A 199 -32.38 -5.33 16.57
C LYS A 199 -33.24 -6.35 15.81
N ASP A 200 -33.13 -6.40 14.48
CA ASP A 200 -33.95 -7.23 13.58
C ASP A 200 -33.12 -7.96 12.51
N ASP A 201 -33.72 -9.03 11.97
CA ASP A 201 -33.11 -9.94 10.99
C ASP A 201 -32.74 -9.26 9.64
N PRO A 202 -33.56 -8.34 9.08
CA PRO A 202 -33.22 -7.65 7.83
C PRO A 202 -31.95 -6.79 7.92
N THR A 203 -31.73 -6.11 9.06
CA THR A 203 -30.51 -5.31 9.28
C THR A 203 -29.27 -6.20 9.35
N ARG A 204 -29.39 -7.39 9.94
CA ARG A 204 -28.29 -8.38 9.98
C ARG A 204 -27.96 -8.90 8.58
N GLN A 205 -28.98 -9.24 7.79
CA GLN A 205 -28.78 -9.72 6.41
C GLN A 205 -28.12 -8.65 5.53
N LYS A 206 -28.57 -7.40 5.63
CA LYS A 206 -27.95 -6.29 4.87
C LYS A 206 -26.50 -6.03 5.26
N LYS A 207 -26.16 -6.15 6.55
CA LYS A 207 -24.77 -6.05 7.02
C LYS A 207 -23.89 -7.14 6.41
N LEU A 208 -24.37 -8.38 6.35
CA LEU A 208 -23.65 -9.49 5.74
C LEU A 208 -23.47 -9.29 4.22
N GLU A 209 -24.48 -8.78 3.54
CA GLU A 209 -24.40 -8.44 2.11
C GLU A 209 -23.32 -7.38 1.84
N LEU A 210 -23.32 -6.28 2.63
CA LEU A 210 -22.29 -5.24 2.51
C LEU A 210 -20.89 -5.79 2.78
N GLN A 211 -20.75 -6.62 3.82
CA GLN A 211 -19.49 -7.27 4.15
C GLN A 211 -18.98 -8.17 3.02
N HIS A 212 -19.86 -8.97 2.41
CA HIS A 212 -19.51 -9.81 1.27
C HIS A 212 -19.08 -8.96 0.07
N ARG A 213 -19.84 -7.90 -0.26
CA ARG A 213 -19.48 -6.99 -1.36
C ARG A 213 -18.14 -6.29 -1.13
N LEU A 214 -17.89 -5.82 0.10
CA LEU A 214 -16.59 -5.24 0.47
C LEU A 214 -15.45 -6.23 0.31
N SER A 215 -15.64 -7.49 0.72
CA SER A 215 -14.63 -8.54 0.56
C SER A 215 -14.33 -8.84 -0.91
N GLU A 216 -15.35 -8.98 -1.75
CA GLU A 216 -15.15 -9.24 -3.18
C GLU A 216 -14.51 -8.04 -3.90
N LEU A 217 -14.89 -6.81 -3.54
CA LEU A 217 -14.29 -5.61 -4.10
C LEU A 217 -12.84 -5.45 -3.66
N ALA A 218 -12.53 -5.70 -2.39
CA ALA A 218 -11.16 -5.68 -1.88
C ALA A 218 -10.29 -6.70 -2.62
N LYS A 219 -10.74 -7.95 -2.82
CA LYS A 219 -9.99 -8.95 -3.61
C LYS A 219 -9.64 -8.46 -5.01
N ARG A 220 -10.58 -7.77 -5.68
CA ARG A 220 -10.37 -7.25 -7.04
C ARG A 220 -9.37 -6.09 -7.07
N ILE A 221 -9.43 -5.22 -6.07
CA ILE A 221 -8.51 -4.09 -5.90
C ILE A 221 -7.10 -4.62 -5.63
N GLU A 222 -6.95 -5.60 -4.72
CA GLU A 222 -5.66 -6.14 -4.29
C GLU A 222 -5.00 -7.09 -5.29
N ALA A 223 -5.77 -7.71 -6.20
CA ALA A 223 -5.27 -8.80 -7.05
C ALA A 223 -3.98 -8.45 -7.80
N SER A 224 -3.92 -7.29 -8.46
CA SER A 224 -2.74 -6.89 -9.23
C SER A 224 -1.54 -6.57 -8.35
N ALA A 225 -1.76 -5.93 -7.20
CA ALA A 225 -0.69 -5.62 -6.26
C ALA A 225 -0.11 -6.91 -5.64
N ILE A 226 -0.96 -7.88 -5.28
CA ILE A 226 -0.54 -9.20 -4.78
C ILE A 226 0.28 -9.97 -5.83
N ASP A 227 -0.12 -9.93 -7.11
CA ASP A 227 0.63 -10.60 -8.17
C ASP A 227 2.02 -9.98 -8.39
N ALA A 228 2.10 -8.63 -8.35
CA ALA A 228 3.37 -7.90 -8.44
C ALA A 228 4.27 -8.17 -7.23
N GLU A 229 3.69 -8.11 -6.02
CA GLU A 229 4.38 -8.40 -4.76
C GLU A 229 4.96 -9.83 -4.76
N LYS A 230 4.16 -10.81 -5.17
CA LYS A 230 4.60 -12.21 -5.31
C LYS A 230 5.75 -12.36 -6.29
N GLN A 231 5.75 -11.62 -7.40
CA GLN A 231 6.83 -11.67 -8.36
C GLN A 231 8.12 -11.05 -7.79
N VAL A 232 8.02 -9.88 -7.17
CA VAL A 232 9.16 -9.22 -6.51
C VAL A 232 9.71 -10.05 -5.37
N TRP A 233 8.85 -10.70 -4.58
CA TRP A 233 9.25 -11.63 -3.53
C TRP A 233 10.10 -12.80 -4.08
N ARG A 234 9.72 -13.39 -5.21
CA ARG A 234 10.53 -14.44 -5.85
C ARG A 234 11.91 -13.91 -6.23
N GLU A 235 11.97 -12.73 -6.84
CA GLU A 235 13.23 -12.09 -7.26
C GLU A 235 14.14 -11.81 -6.04
N LEU A 236 13.57 -11.23 -4.98
CA LEU A 236 14.28 -10.90 -3.73
C LEU A 236 14.76 -12.14 -2.97
N THR A 237 14.06 -13.27 -3.06
CA THR A 237 14.46 -14.52 -2.39
C THR A 237 15.41 -15.39 -3.20
N SER A 238 15.39 -15.29 -4.54
CA SER A 238 16.25 -16.07 -5.42
C SER A 238 17.65 -15.48 -5.64
N SER A 239 17.80 -14.17 -5.41
CA SER A 239 19.06 -13.46 -5.68
C SER A 239 19.82 -13.20 -4.37
N PRO A 240 21.16 -13.31 -4.37
CA PRO A 240 21.96 -12.94 -3.21
C PRO A 240 21.80 -11.44 -2.93
N MET A 241 21.41 -11.08 -1.71
CA MET A 241 21.39 -9.67 -1.28
C MET A 241 22.82 -9.13 -1.27
N ILE A 242 23.01 -7.95 -1.88
CA ILE A 242 24.26 -7.18 -1.91
C ILE A 242 24.50 -6.52 -0.56
#